data_AF-A0A5J5APV1-F1
#
_entry.id   AF-A0A5J5APV1-F1
#
_cell.length_a   1.000
_cell.length_b   1.000
_cell.length_c   1.000
_cell.angle_alpha   90.00
_cell.angle_beta   90.00
_cell.angle_gamma   90.00
#
_symmetry.space_group_name_H-M   'P 1'
#
loop_
_entity.id
_entity.type
_entity.pdbx_description
1 polymer ?
#
loop_
_entity_poly.entity_id
_entity_poly.type
_entity_poly.pdbx_seq_one_letter_code
_entity_poly.pdbx_strand_id
1 'polypeptide(L)'
;MHFAKLDDSPMFRKQIQCLEESAESLRERSLKFYKGCRKYIEGLGEAYDGDIAFASALETFGGGHNDPISVAFGGTVMTKFTIALREIGTYKEVLRSQVEHMLNDRLLDFVNIDLHDVKEARKRFDKASLIYDQAREKFLSLRKGTKTDVATVLEEELHLARSTFEQARFNLVTALSNVEAKKRFEFLEAVSGTMDAHLRYFKQGYELLHQMEPYINQVYKEAKKGFGSTRLGGDGLSRIGVLGGNPTVQISPVKLDENNYQAWSRACLLSIDATGLYDYVNGTIKEPTSIDPTLKQCRSSNSLVMSWLLNSMQSHISRGFLFLTTTCEIWTAIVQTYSQVGNDA
;
A
#
# COMPACT_ATOMS: atom_id res chain seq x y z
N MET A 1 25.01 32.16 -9.96
CA MET A 1 26.30 32.19 -9.22
C MET A 1 27.13 33.34 -9.76
N HIS A 2 27.66 34.22 -8.91
CA HIS A 2 28.52 35.32 -9.36
C HIS A 2 29.97 34.98 -9.00
N PHE A 3 30.78 34.62 -9.99
CA PHE A 3 32.24 34.62 -9.83
C PHE A 3 32.70 36.07 -9.95
N ALA A 4 33.00 36.71 -8.82
CA ALA A 4 33.34 38.14 -8.78
C ALA A 4 34.70 38.45 -9.45
N LYS A 5 35.61 37.46 -9.51
CA LYS A 5 36.87 37.48 -10.27
C LYS A 5 37.16 36.08 -10.78
N LEU A 6 37.53 35.98 -12.05
CA LEU A 6 37.92 34.72 -12.72
C LEU A 6 39.42 34.46 -12.61
N ASP A 7 40.13 35.14 -11.72
CA ASP A 7 41.55 34.86 -11.49
C ASP A 7 41.72 33.48 -10.86
N ASP A 8 42.75 32.74 -11.27
CA ASP A 8 43.11 31.44 -10.71
C ASP A 8 43.71 31.57 -9.30
N SER A 9 42.89 32.06 -8.38
CA SER A 9 43.24 32.26 -6.98
C SER A 9 43.01 30.99 -6.16
N PRO A 10 43.72 30.79 -5.04
CA PRO A 10 43.46 29.69 -4.12
C PRO A 10 42.00 29.63 -3.64
N MET A 11 41.36 30.80 -3.45
CA MET A 11 39.95 30.90 -3.07
C MET A 11 39.01 30.42 -4.17
N PHE A 12 39.29 30.79 -5.42
CA PHE A 12 38.53 30.30 -6.57
C PHE A 12 38.65 28.78 -6.71
N ARG A 13 39.86 28.23 -6.59
CA ARG A 13 40.08 26.77 -6.61
C ARG A 13 39.31 26.05 -5.51
N LYS A 14 39.32 26.59 -4.29
CA LYS A 14 38.53 26.05 -3.18
C LYS A 14 37.02 26.08 -3.46
N GLN A 15 36.52 27.16 -4.07
CA GLN A 15 35.11 27.26 -4.44
C GLN A 15 34.72 26.21 -5.49
N ILE A 16 35.56 26.00 -6.52
CA ILE A 16 35.34 24.96 -7.53
C ILE A 16 35.33 23.58 -6.88
N GLN A 17 36.30 23.28 -6.03
CA GLN A 17 36.36 22.01 -5.32
C GLN A 17 35.07 21.74 -4.52
N CYS A 18 34.54 22.73 -3.78
CA CYS A 18 33.28 22.56 -3.05
C CYS A 18 32.09 22.26 -3.98
N LEU A 19 32.06 22.85 -5.18
CA LEU A 19 31.01 22.59 -6.17
C LEU A 19 31.14 21.19 -6.77
N GLU A 20 32.36 20.71 -7.00
CA GLU A 20 32.62 19.35 -7.48
C GLU A 20 32.19 18.31 -6.44
N GLU A 21 32.55 18.52 -5.17
CA GLU A 21 32.11 17.68 -4.06
C GLU A 21 30.58 17.66 -3.93
N SER A 22 29.93 18.81 -4.10
CA SER A 22 28.46 18.91 -4.14
C SER A 22 27.87 18.15 -5.33
N ALA A 23 28.45 18.25 -6.51
CA ALA A 23 27.98 17.57 -7.72
C ALA A 23 28.12 16.04 -7.60
N GLU A 24 29.22 15.55 -7.01
CA GLU A 24 29.41 14.12 -6.80
C GLU A 24 28.48 13.57 -5.72
N SER A 25 28.30 14.29 -4.61
CA SER A 25 27.29 13.92 -3.61
C SER A 25 25.88 13.89 -4.20
N LEU A 26 25.58 14.84 -5.11
CA LEU A 26 24.30 14.86 -5.80
C LEU A 26 24.13 13.67 -6.73
N ARG A 27 25.18 13.27 -7.47
CA ARG A 27 25.17 12.05 -8.30
C ARG A 27 24.80 10.82 -7.50
N GLU A 28 25.45 10.58 -6.38
CA GLU A 28 25.20 9.41 -5.54
C GLU A 28 23.76 9.38 -5.01
N ARG A 29 23.26 10.54 -4.57
CA ARG A 29 21.88 10.69 -4.08
C ARG A 29 20.86 10.46 -5.20
N SER A 30 21.07 11.04 -6.38
CA SER A 30 20.19 10.88 -7.54
C SER A 30 20.13 9.42 -8.00
N LEU A 31 21.27 8.72 -8.06
CA LEU A 31 21.31 7.29 -8.39
C LEU A 31 20.59 6.42 -7.36
N LYS A 32 20.75 6.73 -6.07
CA LYS A 32 20.03 6.04 -5.00
C LYS A 32 18.52 6.28 -5.10
N PHE A 33 18.11 7.51 -5.38
CA PHE A 33 16.71 7.85 -5.55
C PHE A 33 16.10 7.18 -6.77
N TYR A 34 16.77 7.23 -7.93
CA TYR A 34 16.40 6.53 -9.15
C TYR A 34 16.14 5.04 -8.90
N LYS A 35 17.02 4.34 -8.15
CA LYS A 35 16.80 2.94 -7.78
C LYS A 35 15.52 2.73 -6.97
N GLY A 36 15.18 3.67 -6.08
CA GLY A 36 13.92 3.65 -5.34
C GLY A 36 12.71 3.86 -6.25
N CYS A 37 12.77 4.87 -7.13
CA CYS A 37 11.73 5.15 -8.13
C CYS A 37 11.50 3.96 -9.06
N ARG A 38 12.56 3.30 -9.51
CA ARG A 38 12.48 2.10 -10.35
C ARG A 38 11.70 0.97 -9.66
N LYS A 39 12.03 0.66 -8.40
CA LYS A 39 11.30 -0.36 -7.63
C LYS A 39 9.83 0.03 -7.44
N TYR A 40 9.57 1.32 -7.26
CA TYR A 40 8.21 1.82 -7.12
C TYR A 40 7.39 1.65 -8.42
N ILE A 41 7.95 1.98 -9.60
CA ILE A 41 7.26 1.75 -10.88
C ILE A 41 7.11 0.26 -11.21
N GLU A 42 8.07 -0.58 -10.83
CA GLU A 42 7.98 -2.04 -10.94
C GLU A 42 6.78 -2.54 -10.10
N GLY A 43 6.67 -2.09 -8.85
CA GLY A 43 5.53 -2.42 -7.98
C GLY A 43 4.19 -1.90 -8.49
N LEU A 44 4.14 -0.73 -9.14
CA LEU A 44 2.93 -0.25 -9.82
C LEU A 44 2.55 -1.13 -11.02
N GLY A 45 3.54 -1.60 -11.79
CA GLY A 45 3.34 -2.54 -12.88
C GLY A 45 2.80 -3.89 -12.40
N GLU A 46 3.43 -4.48 -11.38
CA GLU A 46 2.94 -5.72 -10.76
C GLU A 46 1.52 -5.58 -10.21
N ALA A 47 1.20 -4.43 -9.60
CA ALA A 47 -0.14 -4.14 -9.09
C ALA A 47 -1.16 -3.90 -10.23
N TYR A 48 -0.73 -3.42 -11.39
CA TYR A 48 -1.57 -3.34 -12.58
C TYR A 48 -1.86 -4.75 -13.12
N ASP A 49 -0.82 -5.57 -13.31
CA ASP A 49 -0.95 -6.95 -13.77
C ASP A 49 -1.86 -7.76 -12.85
N GLY A 50 -1.75 -7.56 -11.53
CA GLY A 50 -2.63 -8.16 -10.53
C GLY A 50 -4.10 -7.77 -10.70
N ASP A 51 -4.39 -6.49 -10.93
CA ASP A 51 -5.77 -6.03 -11.19
C ASP A 51 -6.33 -6.66 -12.48
N ILE A 52 -5.54 -6.69 -13.55
CA ILE A 52 -5.94 -7.27 -14.83
C ILE A 52 -6.16 -8.78 -14.73
N ALA A 53 -5.29 -9.48 -13.99
CA ALA A 53 -5.44 -10.91 -13.74
C ALA A 53 -6.70 -11.20 -12.94
N PHE A 54 -6.98 -10.43 -11.87
CA PHE A 54 -8.20 -10.57 -11.09
C PHE A 54 -9.46 -10.29 -11.92
N ALA A 55 -9.47 -9.20 -12.69
CA ALA A 55 -10.58 -8.88 -13.58
C ALA A 55 -10.81 -9.98 -14.62
N SER A 56 -9.74 -10.54 -15.19
CA SER A 56 -9.85 -11.63 -16.18
C SER A 56 -10.37 -12.93 -15.57
N ALA A 57 -9.98 -13.24 -14.32
CA ALA A 57 -10.54 -14.37 -13.58
C ALA A 57 -12.03 -14.17 -13.27
N LEU A 58 -12.43 -12.96 -12.88
CA LEU A 58 -13.83 -12.61 -12.63
C LEU A 58 -14.67 -12.69 -13.91
N GLU A 59 -14.14 -12.25 -15.05
CA GLU A 59 -14.78 -12.36 -16.35
C GLU A 59 -14.97 -13.82 -16.78
N THR A 60 -13.92 -14.63 -16.62
CA THR A 60 -13.94 -16.06 -16.94
C THR A 60 -14.96 -16.79 -16.09
N PHE A 61 -15.01 -16.49 -14.79
CA PHE A 61 -16.00 -17.06 -13.88
C PHE A 61 -17.41 -16.59 -14.18
N GLY A 62 -17.57 -15.29 -14.44
CA GLY A 62 -18.85 -14.66 -14.72
C GLY A 62 -19.52 -15.25 -15.94
N GLY A 63 -18.74 -15.67 -16.95
CA GLY A 63 -19.18 -16.14 -18.27
C GLY A 63 -20.00 -15.06 -18.99
N GLY A 64 -19.66 -14.80 -20.24
CA GLY A 64 -20.17 -13.63 -20.97
C GLY A 64 -21.70 -13.52 -21.00
N HIS A 65 -22.20 -12.38 -21.47
CA HIS A 65 -23.63 -12.02 -21.47
C HIS A 65 -24.61 -13.05 -22.10
N ASN A 66 -24.10 -14.05 -22.84
CA ASN A 66 -24.89 -15.01 -23.59
C ASN A 66 -24.86 -16.44 -23.03
N ASP A 67 -24.20 -16.70 -21.90
CA ASP A 67 -24.28 -18.01 -21.24
C ASP A 67 -25.49 -18.04 -20.26
N PRO A 68 -26.52 -18.87 -20.51
CA PRO A 68 -27.67 -18.99 -19.61
C PRO A 68 -27.29 -19.40 -18.18
N ILE A 69 -26.21 -20.17 -18.01
CA ILE A 69 -25.73 -20.61 -16.70
C ILE A 69 -25.19 -19.40 -15.93
N SER A 70 -24.37 -18.59 -16.58
CA SER A 70 -23.83 -17.32 -16.07
C SER A 70 -24.87 -16.33 -15.61
N VAL A 71 -25.93 -16.14 -16.39
CA VAL A 71 -27.01 -15.21 -16.04
C VAL A 71 -27.66 -15.61 -14.71
N ALA A 72 -27.81 -16.91 -14.43
CA ALA A 72 -28.49 -17.41 -13.24
C ALA A 72 -27.77 -17.08 -11.91
N PHE A 73 -26.44 -16.91 -11.92
CA PHE A 73 -25.66 -16.58 -10.73
C PHE A 73 -25.06 -15.16 -10.72
N GLY A 74 -25.43 -14.31 -11.68
CA GLY A 74 -25.08 -12.90 -11.69
C GLY A 74 -23.93 -12.50 -12.64
N GLY A 75 -23.71 -13.25 -13.72
CA GLY A 75 -22.68 -12.95 -14.72
C GLY A 75 -22.73 -11.52 -15.26
N THR A 76 -23.93 -10.95 -15.49
CA THR A 76 -24.09 -9.55 -15.94
C THR A 76 -23.59 -8.52 -14.93
N VAL A 77 -23.72 -8.80 -13.63
CA VAL A 77 -23.18 -7.99 -12.54
C VAL A 77 -21.65 -8.09 -12.51
N MET A 78 -21.13 -9.31 -12.64
CA MET A 78 -19.69 -9.58 -12.66
C MET A 78 -19.02 -8.90 -13.85
N THR A 79 -19.66 -8.85 -15.02
CA THR A 79 -19.14 -8.09 -16.17
C THR A 79 -19.01 -6.60 -15.87
N LYS A 80 -20.00 -5.97 -15.23
CA LYS A 80 -19.90 -4.55 -14.85
C LYS A 80 -18.76 -4.29 -13.87
N PHE A 81 -18.57 -5.14 -12.87
CA PHE A 81 -17.45 -5.02 -11.94
C PHE A 81 -16.10 -5.28 -12.62
N THR A 82 -16.04 -6.23 -13.56
CA THR A 82 -14.86 -6.49 -14.38
C THR A 82 -14.43 -5.24 -15.15
N ILE A 83 -15.38 -4.56 -15.83
CA ILE A 83 -15.09 -3.34 -16.59
C ILE A 83 -14.50 -2.27 -15.67
N ALA A 84 -15.11 -2.05 -14.51
CA ALA A 84 -14.63 -1.06 -13.54
C ALA A 84 -13.23 -1.39 -13.01
N LEU A 85 -12.95 -2.66 -12.70
CA LEU A 85 -11.64 -3.11 -12.26
C LEU A 85 -10.56 -2.91 -13.35
N ARG A 86 -10.89 -3.22 -14.61
CA ARG A 86 -10.00 -2.95 -15.75
C ARG A 86 -9.75 -1.45 -15.93
N GLU A 87 -10.75 -0.62 -15.70
CA GLU A 87 -10.63 0.83 -15.79
C GLU A 87 -9.76 1.40 -14.66
N ILE A 88 -9.92 0.94 -13.41
CA ILE A 88 -9.01 1.26 -12.29
C ILE A 88 -7.57 0.84 -12.61
N GLY A 89 -7.38 -0.38 -13.14
CA GLY A 89 -6.08 -0.85 -13.61
C GLY A 89 -5.50 0.09 -14.66
N THR A 90 -6.30 0.55 -15.62
CA THR A 90 -5.86 1.50 -16.66
C THR A 90 -5.39 2.83 -16.05
N TYR A 91 -6.09 3.37 -15.06
CA TYR A 91 -5.64 4.58 -14.35
C TYR A 91 -4.31 4.35 -13.62
N LYS A 92 -4.09 3.15 -13.06
CA LYS A 92 -2.82 2.78 -12.40
C LYS A 92 -1.67 2.68 -13.41
N GLU A 93 -1.91 2.13 -14.60
CA GLU A 93 -0.91 2.09 -15.66
C GLU A 93 -0.53 3.49 -16.15
N VAL A 94 -1.52 4.40 -16.25
CA VAL A 94 -1.25 5.82 -16.54
C VAL A 94 -0.39 6.44 -15.43
N LEU A 95 -0.69 6.17 -14.15
CA LEU A 95 0.15 6.61 -13.04
C LEU A 95 1.59 6.07 -13.17
N ARG A 96 1.75 4.77 -13.43
CA ARG A 96 3.06 4.12 -13.62
C ARG A 96 3.87 4.83 -14.70
N SER A 97 3.28 5.02 -15.87
CA SER A 97 3.93 5.69 -17.01
C SER A 97 4.26 7.16 -16.69
N GLN A 98 3.38 7.89 -16.01
CA GLN A 98 3.66 9.27 -15.58
C GLN A 98 4.82 9.34 -14.59
N VAL A 99 4.88 8.45 -13.60
CA VAL A 99 6.00 8.41 -12.64
C VAL A 99 7.30 8.05 -13.35
N GLU A 100 7.25 7.11 -14.29
CA GLU A 100 8.41 6.72 -15.11
C GLU A 100 8.98 7.92 -15.87
N HIS A 101 8.15 8.63 -16.63
CA HIS A 101 8.60 9.75 -17.47
C HIS A 101 8.90 11.03 -16.69
N MET A 102 8.07 11.40 -15.72
CA MET A 102 8.18 12.68 -15.01
C MET A 102 9.27 12.67 -13.95
N LEU A 103 9.63 11.49 -13.42
CA LEU A 103 10.61 11.37 -12.35
C LEU A 103 11.79 10.49 -12.73
N ASN A 104 11.56 9.26 -13.19
CA ASN A 104 12.63 8.29 -13.36
C ASN A 104 13.55 8.66 -14.53
N ASP A 105 12.98 8.99 -15.70
CA ASP A 105 13.72 9.42 -16.87
C ASP A 105 14.45 10.75 -16.61
N ARG A 106 13.78 11.71 -15.95
CA ARG A 106 14.38 13.00 -15.59
C ARG A 106 15.58 12.86 -14.64
N LEU A 107 15.47 12.00 -13.62
CA LEU A 107 16.58 11.68 -12.72
C LEU A 107 17.75 11.06 -13.48
N LEU A 108 17.46 10.15 -14.40
CA LEU A 108 18.48 9.45 -15.16
C LEU A 108 19.18 10.38 -16.16
N ASP A 109 18.44 11.24 -16.85
CA ASP A 109 18.98 12.26 -17.76
C ASP A 109 19.89 13.23 -17.02
N PHE A 110 19.46 13.73 -15.85
CA PHE A 110 20.30 14.61 -15.03
C PHE A 110 21.63 13.96 -14.63
N VAL A 111 21.61 12.65 -14.33
CA VAL A 111 22.83 11.90 -13.96
C VAL A 111 23.73 11.63 -15.17
N ASN A 112 23.14 11.22 -16.29
CA ASN A 112 23.87 10.76 -17.48
C ASN A 112 24.30 11.89 -18.41
N ILE A 113 23.67 13.05 -18.32
CA ILE A 113 23.98 14.23 -19.13
C ILE A 113 24.67 15.26 -18.24
N ASP A 114 23.92 15.96 -17.38
CA ASP A 114 24.44 17.14 -16.66
C ASP A 114 25.60 16.79 -15.72
N LEU A 115 25.44 15.76 -14.88
CA LEU A 115 26.52 15.35 -13.98
C LEU A 115 27.66 14.67 -14.75
N HIS A 116 27.39 13.97 -15.85
CA HIS A 116 28.42 13.35 -16.67
C HIS A 116 29.30 14.40 -17.35
N ASP A 117 28.71 15.49 -17.84
CA ASP A 117 29.42 16.61 -18.42
C ASP A 117 30.40 17.26 -17.43
N VAL A 118 30.02 17.37 -16.15
CA VAL A 118 30.95 17.82 -15.09
C VAL A 118 32.17 16.89 -15.00
N LYS A 119 31.94 15.57 -14.99
CA LYS A 119 33.02 14.57 -14.91
C LYS A 119 33.98 14.68 -16.11
N GLU A 120 33.42 14.80 -17.31
CA GLU A 120 34.23 14.91 -18.54
C GLU A 120 34.93 16.27 -18.65
N ALA A 121 34.29 17.37 -18.22
CA ALA A 121 34.93 18.68 -18.13
C ALA A 121 36.09 18.66 -17.12
N ARG A 122 35.91 17.98 -15.98
CA ARG A 122 36.95 17.85 -14.96
C ARG A 122 38.17 17.08 -15.47
N LYS A 123 37.95 15.96 -16.17
CA LYS A 123 39.01 15.19 -16.81
C LYS A 123 39.81 16.02 -17.84
N ARG A 124 39.13 16.86 -18.62
CA ARG A 124 39.80 17.78 -19.57
C ARG A 124 40.60 18.85 -18.83
N PHE A 125 40.07 19.38 -17.74
CA PHE A 125 40.77 20.35 -16.90
C PHE A 125 42.03 19.76 -16.26
N ASP A 126 41.98 18.55 -15.70
CA ASP A 126 43.17 17.85 -15.16
C ASP A 126 44.26 17.72 -16.21
N LYS A 127 43.90 17.25 -17.41
CA LYS A 127 44.84 17.09 -18.52
C LYS A 127 45.47 18.42 -18.93
N ALA A 128 44.64 19.47 -19.08
CA ALA A 128 45.12 20.79 -19.47
C ALA A 128 46.00 21.44 -18.39
N SER A 129 45.67 21.23 -17.10
CA SER A 129 46.49 21.71 -15.97
C SER A 129 47.87 21.08 -15.99
N LEU A 130 47.95 19.75 -16.16
CA LEU A 130 49.24 19.05 -16.22
C LEU A 130 50.12 19.56 -17.36
N ILE A 131 49.54 19.74 -18.56
CA ILE A 131 50.27 20.25 -19.74
C ILE A 131 50.74 21.69 -19.50
N TYR A 132 49.89 22.53 -18.91
CA TYR A 132 50.24 23.91 -18.59
C TYR A 132 51.36 24.00 -17.56
N ASP A 133 51.31 23.20 -16.49
CA ASP A 133 52.37 23.14 -15.48
C ASP A 133 53.70 22.70 -16.09
N GLN A 134 53.70 21.69 -16.97
CA GLN A 134 54.90 21.23 -17.69
C GLN A 134 55.47 22.32 -18.61
N ALA A 135 54.64 22.98 -19.42
CA ALA A 135 55.09 24.06 -20.32
C ALA A 135 55.65 25.24 -19.51
N ARG A 136 55.00 25.57 -18.38
CA ARG A 136 55.44 26.63 -17.47
C ARG A 136 56.78 26.31 -16.81
N GLU A 137 56.99 25.07 -16.37
CA GLU A 137 58.28 24.64 -15.80
C GLU A 137 59.41 24.72 -16.83
N LYS A 138 59.19 24.24 -18.06
CA LYS A 138 60.15 24.37 -19.16
C LYS A 138 60.51 25.83 -19.42
N PHE A 139 59.51 26.70 -19.53
CA PHE A 139 59.74 28.13 -19.76
C PHE A 139 60.51 28.81 -18.62
N LEU A 140 60.16 28.52 -17.36
CA LEU A 140 60.86 29.07 -16.20
C LEU A 140 62.30 28.54 -16.05
N SER A 141 62.64 27.43 -16.68
CA SER A 141 63.99 26.86 -16.69
C SER A 141 64.96 27.54 -17.68
N LEU A 142 64.47 28.49 -18.49
CA LEU A 142 65.27 29.26 -19.45
C LEU A 142 66.42 30.02 -18.76
N ARG A 143 67.61 29.94 -19.35
CA ARG A 143 68.81 30.66 -18.88
C ARG A 143 69.06 31.92 -19.70
N LYS A 144 69.76 32.91 -19.14
CA LYS A 144 70.12 34.18 -19.82
C LYS A 144 70.88 34.00 -21.16
N GLY A 145 71.54 32.87 -21.38
CA GLY A 145 72.24 32.55 -22.64
C GLY A 145 71.47 31.65 -23.60
N THR A 146 70.19 31.39 -23.35
CA THR A 146 69.37 30.54 -24.25
C THR A 146 69.20 31.25 -25.58
N LYS A 147 69.31 30.49 -26.69
CA LYS A 147 69.13 31.05 -28.02
C LYS A 147 67.70 31.58 -28.19
N THR A 148 67.57 32.71 -28.89
CA THR A 148 66.29 33.42 -29.05
C THR A 148 65.21 32.55 -29.71
N ASP A 149 65.57 31.77 -30.72
CA ASP A 149 64.67 30.84 -31.41
C ASP A 149 64.08 29.78 -30.46
N VAL A 150 64.91 29.19 -29.60
CA VAL A 150 64.47 28.22 -28.58
C VAL A 150 63.56 28.89 -27.55
N ALA A 151 63.89 30.11 -27.12
CA ALA A 151 63.06 30.86 -26.18
C ALA A 151 61.68 31.19 -26.77
N THR A 152 61.62 31.60 -28.04
CA THR A 152 60.35 31.92 -28.72
C THR A 152 59.45 30.70 -28.85
N VAL A 153 60.00 29.52 -29.16
CA VAL A 153 59.20 28.28 -29.27
C VAL A 153 58.58 27.89 -27.92
N LEU A 154 59.36 28.00 -26.82
CA LEU A 154 58.85 27.69 -25.48
C LEU A 154 57.82 28.73 -25.00
N GLU A 155 57.96 29.99 -25.40
CA GLU A 155 56.97 31.03 -25.13
C GLU A 155 55.64 30.73 -25.84
N GLU A 156 55.69 30.33 -27.11
CA GLU A 156 54.51 29.91 -27.88
C GLU A 156 53.85 28.66 -27.28
N GLU A 157 54.64 27.63 -26.90
CA GLU A 157 54.15 26.43 -26.22
C GLU A 157 53.42 26.79 -24.91
N LEU A 158 54.01 27.68 -24.10
CA LEU A 158 53.41 28.18 -22.87
C LEU A 158 52.10 28.93 -23.13
N HIS A 159 52.07 29.78 -24.16
CA HIS A 159 50.87 30.55 -24.51
C HIS A 159 49.72 29.64 -24.94
N LEU A 160 50.00 28.63 -25.77
CA LEU A 160 49.01 27.64 -26.22
C LEU A 160 48.49 26.79 -25.05
N ALA A 161 49.40 26.32 -24.19
CA ALA A 161 49.04 25.53 -23.02
C ALA A 161 48.18 26.32 -22.04
N ARG A 162 48.52 27.61 -21.81
CA ARG A 162 47.71 28.52 -20.98
C ARG A 162 46.32 28.71 -21.56
N SER A 163 46.20 28.97 -22.86
CA SER A 163 44.90 29.13 -23.53
C SER A 163 44.02 27.89 -23.37
N THR A 164 44.61 26.70 -23.53
CA THR A 164 43.91 25.41 -23.37
C THR A 164 43.47 25.18 -21.92
N PHE A 165 44.33 25.48 -20.95
CA PHE A 165 44.02 25.41 -19.52
C PHE A 165 42.85 26.33 -19.15
N GLU A 166 42.91 27.59 -19.58
CA GLU A 166 41.85 28.56 -19.34
C GLU A 166 40.51 28.11 -19.94
N GLN A 167 40.52 27.63 -21.19
CA GLN A 167 39.32 27.10 -21.83
C GLN A 167 38.73 25.91 -21.06
N ALA A 168 39.57 24.95 -20.65
CA ALA A 168 39.11 23.80 -19.88
C ALA A 168 38.55 24.20 -18.51
N ARG A 169 39.15 25.21 -17.87
CA ARG A 169 38.68 25.80 -16.61
C ARG A 169 37.29 26.43 -16.78
N PHE A 170 37.10 27.24 -17.82
CA PHE A 170 35.78 27.82 -18.13
C PHE A 170 34.73 26.75 -18.40
N ASN A 171 35.07 25.71 -19.16
CA ASN A 171 34.13 24.61 -19.44
C ASN A 171 33.70 23.89 -18.14
N LEU A 172 34.62 23.63 -17.22
CA LEU A 172 34.31 23.03 -15.92
C LEU A 172 33.40 23.94 -15.07
N VAL A 173 33.73 25.24 -14.99
CA VAL A 173 32.94 26.24 -14.27
C VAL A 173 31.52 26.31 -14.83
N THR A 174 31.37 26.30 -16.15
CA THR A 174 30.07 26.32 -16.83
C THR A 174 29.28 25.06 -16.51
N ALA A 175 29.88 23.87 -16.61
CA ALA A 175 29.20 22.62 -16.29
C ALA A 175 28.70 22.59 -14.84
N LEU A 176 29.54 22.99 -13.88
CA LEU A 176 29.17 23.10 -12.46
C LEU A 176 28.05 24.12 -12.24
N SER A 177 28.13 25.28 -12.92
CA SER A 177 27.11 26.32 -12.81
C SER A 177 25.76 25.87 -13.36
N ASN A 178 25.75 25.08 -14.44
CA ASN A 178 24.53 24.51 -15.01
C ASN A 178 23.86 23.53 -14.03
N VAL A 179 24.64 22.63 -13.42
CA VAL A 179 24.15 21.71 -12.39
C VAL A 179 23.56 22.48 -11.20
N GLU A 180 24.24 23.53 -10.73
CA GLU A 180 23.76 24.37 -9.63
C GLU A 180 22.47 25.13 -9.95
N ALA A 181 22.31 25.58 -11.20
CA ALA A 181 21.09 26.24 -11.65
C ALA A 181 19.91 25.26 -11.71
N LYS A 182 20.14 24.02 -12.15
CA LYS A 182 19.10 23.01 -12.36
C LYS A 182 18.69 22.27 -11.09
N LYS A 183 19.64 21.98 -10.19
CA LYS A 183 19.44 21.05 -9.05
C LYS A 183 18.25 21.37 -8.17
N ARG A 184 17.82 22.64 -8.05
CA ARG A 184 16.70 23.00 -7.17
C ARG A 184 15.35 22.85 -7.88
N PHE A 185 15.28 23.23 -9.15
CA PHE A 185 14.02 23.34 -9.86
C PHE A 185 13.61 21.99 -10.45
N GLU A 186 14.53 21.28 -11.11
CA GLU A 186 14.20 20.03 -11.80
C GLU A 186 13.68 18.94 -10.84
N PHE A 187 14.30 18.75 -9.66
CA PHE A 187 13.81 17.75 -8.70
C PHE A 187 12.48 18.14 -8.06
N LEU A 188 12.31 19.41 -7.73
CA LEU A 188 11.06 19.85 -7.08
C LEU A 188 9.90 19.77 -8.08
N GLU A 189 10.13 20.11 -9.34
CA GLU A 189 9.16 19.95 -10.42
C GLU A 189 8.84 18.46 -10.66
N ALA A 190 9.85 17.59 -10.79
CA ALA A 190 9.64 16.16 -10.98
C ALA A 190 8.85 15.49 -9.85
N VAL A 191 9.20 15.80 -8.59
CA VAL A 191 8.52 15.24 -7.41
C VAL A 191 7.10 15.81 -7.25
N SER A 192 6.91 17.11 -7.47
CA SER A 192 5.58 17.71 -7.39
C SER A 192 4.66 17.22 -8.51
N GLY A 193 5.16 17.09 -9.73
CA GLY A 193 4.44 16.48 -10.85
C GLY A 193 4.06 15.01 -10.58
N THR A 194 4.93 14.27 -9.88
CA THR A 194 4.61 12.91 -9.41
C THR A 194 3.46 12.91 -8.41
N MET A 195 3.42 13.84 -7.46
CA MET A 195 2.32 13.96 -6.50
C MET A 195 1.00 14.35 -7.18
N ASP A 196 1.05 15.21 -8.19
CA ASP A 196 -0.12 15.54 -9.00
C ASP A 196 -0.66 14.34 -9.80
N ALA A 197 0.24 13.51 -10.36
CA ALA A 197 -0.15 12.26 -11.00
C ALA A 197 -0.88 11.31 -10.04
N HIS A 198 -0.41 11.19 -8.80
CA HIS A 198 -1.10 10.42 -7.76
C HIS A 198 -2.47 10.99 -7.44
N LEU A 199 -2.57 12.31 -7.27
CA LEU A 199 -3.84 12.98 -7.01
C LEU A 199 -4.86 12.66 -8.12
N ARG A 200 -4.45 12.72 -9.39
CA ARG A 200 -5.30 12.36 -10.54
C ARG A 200 -5.72 10.89 -10.49
N TYR A 201 -4.79 9.97 -10.27
CA TYR A 201 -5.09 8.54 -10.15
C TYR A 201 -6.14 8.26 -9.07
N PHE A 202 -5.94 8.77 -7.85
CA PHE A 202 -6.90 8.56 -6.76
C PHE A 202 -8.24 9.22 -7.03
N LYS A 203 -8.25 10.42 -7.62
CA LYS A 203 -9.48 11.12 -7.99
C LYS A 203 -10.28 10.33 -9.02
N GLN A 204 -9.65 9.82 -10.07
CA GLN A 204 -10.30 9.02 -11.10
C GLN A 204 -10.89 7.73 -10.51
N GLY A 205 -10.13 7.02 -9.67
CA GLY A 205 -10.62 5.82 -8.98
C GLY A 205 -11.80 6.11 -8.05
N TYR A 206 -11.75 7.21 -7.29
CA TYR A 206 -12.86 7.65 -6.44
C TYR A 206 -14.11 7.98 -7.27
N GLU A 207 -13.97 8.79 -8.31
CA GLU A 207 -15.10 9.21 -9.15
C GLU A 207 -15.80 8.01 -9.79
N LEU A 208 -15.04 7.04 -10.31
CA LEU A 208 -15.57 5.81 -10.87
C LEU A 208 -16.34 4.99 -9.82
N LEU A 209 -15.73 4.70 -8.68
CA LEU A 209 -16.37 3.87 -7.63
C LEU A 209 -17.56 4.58 -6.99
N HIS A 210 -17.50 5.90 -6.83
CA HIS A 210 -18.61 6.69 -6.31
C HIS A 210 -19.81 6.69 -7.26
N GLN A 211 -19.58 6.77 -8.58
CA GLN A 211 -20.65 6.60 -9.57
C GLN A 211 -21.27 5.20 -9.54
N MET A 212 -20.47 4.18 -9.22
CA MET A 212 -20.94 2.79 -9.09
C MET A 212 -21.59 2.47 -7.74
N GLU A 213 -21.37 3.27 -6.71
CA GLU A 213 -21.83 3.02 -5.35
C GLU A 213 -23.34 2.70 -5.25
N PRO A 214 -24.25 3.42 -5.92
CA PRO A 214 -25.68 3.07 -5.90
C PRO A 214 -25.95 1.67 -6.46
N TYR A 215 -25.25 1.31 -7.55
CA TYR A 215 -25.37 0.01 -8.20
C TYR A 215 -24.82 -1.12 -7.32
N ILE A 216 -23.65 -0.93 -6.70
CA ILE A 216 -23.06 -1.88 -5.75
C ILE A 216 -24.03 -2.14 -4.59
N ASN A 217 -24.60 -1.06 -4.03
CA ASN A 217 -25.56 -1.15 -2.93
C ASN A 217 -26.86 -1.84 -3.35
N GLN A 218 -27.34 -1.62 -4.57
CA GLN A 218 -28.50 -2.30 -5.11
C GLN A 218 -28.25 -3.81 -5.22
N VAL A 219 -27.17 -4.20 -5.90
CA VAL A 219 -26.76 -5.61 -6.07
C VAL A 219 -26.64 -6.31 -4.72
N TYR A 220 -26.00 -5.66 -3.73
CA TYR A 220 -25.85 -6.21 -2.39
C TYR A 220 -27.20 -6.45 -1.69
N LYS A 221 -28.13 -5.48 -1.81
CA LYS A 221 -29.49 -5.62 -1.27
C LYS A 221 -30.26 -6.74 -1.97
N GLU A 222 -30.15 -6.85 -3.29
CA GLU A 222 -30.81 -7.90 -4.08
C GLU A 222 -30.29 -9.29 -3.74
N ALA A 223 -28.96 -9.47 -3.64
CA ALA A 223 -28.35 -10.73 -3.23
C ALA A 223 -28.83 -11.17 -1.84
N LYS A 224 -28.92 -10.23 -0.88
CA LYS A 224 -29.49 -10.50 0.45
C LYS A 224 -30.97 -10.86 0.41
N LYS A 225 -31.76 -10.22 -0.45
CA LYS A 225 -33.18 -10.50 -0.62
C LYS A 225 -33.42 -11.87 -1.29
N GLY A 226 -32.64 -12.23 -2.30
CA GLY A 226 -32.70 -13.54 -2.96
C GLY A 226 -32.47 -14.68 -1.97
N PHE A 227 -31.43 -14.55 -1.13
CA PHE A 227 -31.18 -15.48 -0.02
C PHE A 227 -32.30 -15.49 1.03
N GLY A 228 -32.94 -14.34 1.28
CA GLY A 228 -34.12 -14.24 2.15
C GLY A 228 -35.36 -14.89 1.55
N SER A 229 -35.56 -14.82 0.23
CA SER A 229 -36.75 -15.33 -0.47
C SER A 229 -36.70 -16.85 -0.68
N THR A 230 -35.52 -17.45 -0.88
CA THR A 230 -35.36 -18.92 -0.90
C THR A 230 -35.58 -19.55 0.48
N ARG A 231 -35.51 -18.75 1.56
CA ARG A 231 -35.90 -19.17 2.91
C ARG A 231 -37.39 -18.97 3.21
N LEU A 232 -38.14 -18.22 2.40
CA LEU A 232 -39.58 -18.01 2.60
C LEU A 232 -40.47 -19.16 2.10
N GLY A 233 -39.87 -20.28 1.67
CA GLY A 233 -40.54 -21.58 1.55
C GLY A 233 -40.48 -22.44 2.82
N GLY A 234 -39.83 -21.98 3.89
CA GLY A 234 -39.74 -22.68 5.16
C GLY A 234 -39.66 -21.68 6.31
N ASP A 235 -40.83 -21.44 6.92
CA ASP A 235 -41.08 -20.80 8.20
C ASP A 235 -40.37 -19.45 8.48
N GLY A 236 -41.18 -18.40 8.35
CA GLY A 236 -40.84 -17.09 8.87
C GLY A 236 -40.76 -17.10 10.39
N LEU A 237 -39.54 -17.05 10.93
CA LEU A 237 -39.15 -16.40 12.19
C LEU A 237 -37.65 -16.63 12.42
N SER A 238 -36.80 -15.82 11.82
CA SER A 238 -35.41 -15.64 12.28
C SER A 238 -34.83 -14.34 11.74
N ARG A 239 -35.24 -13.25 12.41
CA ARG A 239 -34.60 -11.94 12.32
C ARG A 239 -33.50 -11.85 13.38
N ILE A 240 -32.31 -11.39 12.94
CA ILE A 240 -31.22 -10.69 13.68
C ILE A 240 -29.95 -11.50 14.09
N GLY A 241 -28.82 -11.22 13.40
CA GLY A 241 -27.58 -10.83 14.08
C GLY A 241 -26.45 -11.85 14.35
N VAL A 242 -25.43 -11.88 13.47
CA VAL A 242 -23.98 -11.68 13.75
C VAL A 242 -23.31 -12.35 14.97
N LEU A 243 -23.81 -13.44 15.56
CA LEU A 243 -23.15 -14.10 16.72
C LEU A 243 -22.92 -15.62 16.58
N GLY A 244 -23.43 -16.26 15.51
CA GLY A 244 -23.65 -17.71 15.42
C GLY A 244 -22.43 -18.65 15.38
N GLY A 245 -21.24 -18.24 15.79
CA GLY A 245 -20.06 -19.12 15.82
C GLY A 245 -19.01 -18.83 16.90
N ASN A 246 -19.19 -17.81 17.74
CA ASN A 246 -18.19 -17.48 18.77
C ASN A 246 -18.64 -17.98 20.16
N PRO A 247 -17.97 -19.00 20.75
CA PRO A 247 -18.34 -19.57 22.05
C PRO A 247 -18.09 -18.66 23.26
N THR A 248 -17.39 -17.53 23.10
CA THR A 248 -17.05 -16.60 24.19
C THR A 248 -17.96 -15.36 24.27
N VAL A 249 -18.97 -15.27 23.40
CA VAL A 249 -19.95 -14.19 23.41
C VAL A 249 -20.63 -14.09 24.77
N GLN A 250 -20.64 -12.88 25.33
CA GLN A 250 -21.40 -12.58 26.54
C GLN A 250 -22.89 -12.42 26.16
N ILE A 251 -23.71 -13.40 26.55
CA ILE A 251 -25.16 -13.41 26.26
C ILE A 251 -26.01 -12.70 27.32
N SER A 252 -25.39 -12.27 28.42
CA SER A 252 -26.04 -11.50 29.50
C SER A 252 -25.09 -10.41 30.02
N PRO A 253 -25.59 -9.20 30.34
CA PRO A 253 -24.78 -8.14 30.93
C PRO A 253 -24.43 -8.41 32.41
N VAL A 254 -25.13 -9.36 33.04
CA VAL A 254 -24.88 -9.81 34.42
C VAL A 254 -24.51 -11.29 34.43
N LYS A 255 -23.62 -11.70 35.34
CA LYS A 255 -23.36 -13.12 35.57
C LYS A 255 -24.37 -13.69 36.55
N LEU A 256 -24.92 -14.87 36.26
CA LEU A 256 -25.83 -15.56 37.19
C LEU A 256 -25.18 -15.67 38.56
N ASP A 257 -25.90 -15.21 39.57
CA ASP A 257 -25.64 -15.40 40.99
C ASP A 257 -26.89 -16.02 41.66
N GLU A 258 -26.88 -16.10 42.99
CA GLU A 258 -27.98 -16.71 43.75
C GLU A 258 -29.28 -15.87 43.76
N ASN A 259 -29.24 -14.59 43.38
CA ASN A 259 -30.34 -13.64 43.58
C ASN A 259 -30.83 -12.94 42.30
N ASN A 260 -30.12 -13.07 41.18
CA ASN A 260 -30.39 -12.31 39.96
C ASN A 260 -31.02 -13.14 38.81
N TYR A 261 -31.53 -14.33 39.12
CA TYR A 261 -32.04 -15.30 38.14
C TYR A 261 -33.05 -14.69 37.16
N GLN A 262 -34.00 -13.87 37.61
CA GLN A 262 -35.02 -13.28 36.74
C GLN A 262 -34.42 -12.37 35.67
N ALA A 263 -33.49 -11.49 36.06
CA ALA A 263 -32.83 -10.57 35.14
C ALA A 263 -31.86 -11.32 34.19
N TRP A 264 -31.10 -12.27 34.74
CA TRP A 264 -30.15 -13.09 33.97
C TRP A 264 -30.87 -13.99 32.95
N SER A 265 -31.93 -14.69 33.37
CA SER A 265 -32.66 -15.62 32.50
C SER A 265 -33.34 -14.87 31.36
N ARG A 266 -33.93 -13.71 31.63
CA ARG A 266 -34.53 -12.85 30.60
C ARG A 266 -33.49 -12.38 29.59
N ALA A 267 -32.31 -11.96 30.03
CA ALA A 267 -31.23 -11.53 29.14
C ALA A 267 -30.69 -12.68 28.27
N CYS A 268 -30.44 -13.85 28.88
CA CYS A 268 -29.96 -15.03 28.14
C CYS A 268 -30.97 -15.50 27.09
N LEU A 269 -32.25 -15.59 27.44
CA LEU A 269 -33.29 -16.03 26.51
C LEU A 269 -33.43 -15.07 25.34
N LEU A 270 -33.41 -13.76 25.57
CA LEU A 270 -33.48 -12.76 24.49
C LEU A 270 -32.28 -12.88 23.54
N SER A 271 -31.08 -13.08 24.06
CA SER A 271 -29.87 -13.26 23.26
C SER A 271 -29.90 -14.56 22.46
N ILE A 272 -30.33 -15.68 23.06
CA ILE A 272 -30.41 -16.99 22.40
C ILE A 272 -31.53 -17.00 21.35
N ASP A 273 -32.68 -16.39 21.65
CA ASP A 273 -33.81 -16.27 20.74
C ASP A 273 -33.46 -15.41 19.51
N ALA A 274 -32.72 -14.32 19.71
CA ALA A 274 -32.20 -13.52 18.60
C ALA A 274 -31.32 -14.35 17.64
N THR A 275 -30.58 -15.34 18.14
CA THR A 275 -29.76 -16.25 17.31
C THR A 275 -30.53 -17.37 16.63
N GLY A 276 -31.83 -17.53 16.92
CA GLY A 276 -32.65 -18.63 16.40
C GLY A 276 -32.27 -20.01 16.97
N LEU A 277 -31.63 -20.06 18.14
CA LEU A 277 -31.21 -21.30 18.81
C LEU A 277 -32.04 -21.60 20.07
N TYR A 278 -33.17 -20.93 20.24
CA TYR A 278 -34.07 -21.11 21.40
C TYR A 278 -34.60 -22.54 21.53
N ASP A 279 -34.75 -23.26 20.41
CA ASP A 279 -35.25 -24.63 20.38
C ASP A 279 -34.35 -25.66 21.09
N TYR A 280 -33.08 -25.32 21.32
CA TYR A 280 -32.17 -26.13 22.15
C TYR A 280 -32.40 -25.93 23.65
N VAL A 281 -33.02 -24.82 24.04
CA VAL A 281 -33.31 -24.45 25.43
C VAL A 281 -34.64 -25.04 25.90
N ASN A 282 -35.67 -25.02 25.05
CA ASN A 282 -37.00 -25.56 25.37
C ASN A 282 -37.12 -27.09 25.12
N GLY A 283 -36.12 -27.70 24.48
CA GLY A 283 -36.09 -29.14 24.17
C GLY A 283 -37.01 -29.58 23.03
N THR A 284 -37.47 -28.67 22.15
CA THR A 284 -38.32 -29.02 20.99
C THR A 284 -37.56 -29.84 19.95
N ILE A 285 -36.23 -29.67 19.85
CA ILE A 285 -35.36 -30.50 19.02
C ILE A 285 -34.98 -31.78 19.78
N LYS A 286 -35.56 -32.91 19.38
CA LYS A 286 -35.10 -34.24 19.83
C LYS A 286 -33.90 -34.66 18.99
N GLU A 287 -32.89 -35.29 19.62
CA GLU A 287 -31.65 -35.69 18.95
C GLU A 287 -31.95 -36.49 17.66
N PRO A 288 -31.46 -36.04 16.48
CA PRO A 288 -31.68 -36.76 15.23
C PRO A 288 -31.06 -38.16 15.28
N THR A 289 -31.74 -39.16 14.72
CA THR A 289 -31.22 -40.53 14.62
C THR A 289 -29.86 -40.54 13.90
N SER A 290 -28.95 -41.46 14.28
CA SER A 290 -27.51 -41.44 13.93
C SER A 290 -27.14 -41.40 12.43
N ILE A 291 -28.13 -41.47 11.53
CA ILE A 291 -27.98 -41.52 10.07
C ILE A 291 -28.18 -40.13 9.44
N ASP A 292 -28.62 -39.10 10.20
CA ASP A 292 -28.93 -37.77 9.66
C ASP A 292 -27.65 -36.94 9.37
N PRO A 293 -27.44 -36.43 8.13
CA PRO A 293 -26.30 -35.57 7.79
C PRO A 293 -26.26 -34.25 8.57
N THR A 294 -27.36 -33.81 9.18
CA THR A 294 -27.45 -32.60 10.02
C THR A 294 -27.04 -32.82 11.48
N LEU A 295 -26.80 -34.07 11.91
CA LEU A 295 -26.44 -34.43 13.29
C LEU A 295 -25.20 -33.67 13.80
N LYS A 296 -24.17 -33.51 12.94
CA LYS A 296 -22.97 -32.75 13.29
C LYS A 296 -23.27 -31.27 13.56
N GLN A 297 -24.15 -30.66 12.78
CA GLN A 297 -24.56 -29.27 12.94
C GLN A 297 -25.40 -29.09 14.21
N CYS A 298 -26.35 -30.00 14.46
CA CYS A 298 -27.17 -30.01 15.67
C CYS A 298 -26.30 -30.11 16.94
N ARG A 299 -25.30 -31.00 16.94
CA ARG A 299 -24.34 -31.13 18.05
C ARG A 299 -23.52 -29.86 18.24
N SER A 300 -23.02 -29.26 17.16
CA SER A 300 -22.25 -28.02 17.23
C SER A 300 -23.08 -26.85 17.77
N SER A 301 -24.33 -26.71 17.34
CA SER A 301 -25.24 -25.67 17.81
C SER A 301 -25.62 -25.86 19.28
N ASN A 302 -25.92 -27.09 19.71
CA ASN A 302 -26.16 -27.40 21.13
C ASN A 302 -24.92 -27.05 21.99
N SER A 303 -23.72 -27.52 21.62
CA SER A 303 -22.49 -27.19 22.35
C SER A 303 -22.18 -25.68 22.41
N LEU A 304 -22.54 -24.93 21.37
CA LEU A 304 -22.37 -23.47 21.35
C LEU A 304 -23.24 -22.79 22.41
N VAL A 305 -24.53 -23.15 22.49
CA VAL A 305 -25.45 -22.57 23.49
C VAL A 305 -25.06 -23.00 24.91
N MET A 306 -24.59 -24.25 25.09
CA MET A 306 -24.02 -24.70 26.37
C MET A 306 -22.85 -23.82 26.81
N SER A 307 -21.92 -23.51 25.89
CA SER A 307 -20.77 -22.63 26.18
C SER A 307 -21.22 -21.23 26.60
N TRP A 308 -22.21 -20.65 25.92
CA TRP A 308 -22.74 -19.34 26.29
C TRP A 308 -23.39 -19.34 27.67
N LEU A 309 -24.22 -20.34 27.96
CA LEU A 309 -24.84 -20.49 29.27
C LEU A 309 -23.77 -20.60 30.36
N LEU A 310 -22.81 -21.52 30.23
CA LEU A 310 -21.76 -21.74 31.24
C LEU A 310 -20.88 -20.50 31.45
N ASN A 311 -20.55 -19.77 30.39
CA ASN A 311 -19.75 -18.54 30.47
C ASN A 311 -20.51 -17.35 31.09
N SER A 312 -21.85 -17.38 31.01
CA SER A 312 -22.74 -16.36 31.57
C SER A 312 -22.98 -16.51 33.08
N MET A 313 -22.37 -17.50 33.75
CA MET A 313 -22.51 -17.73 35.19
C MET A 313 -21.22 -17.37 35.95
N GLN A 314 -21.34 -17.17 37.26
CA GLN A 314 -20.17 -17.15 38.13
C GLN A 314 -19.47 -18.51 38.14
N SER A 315 -18.14 -18.51 38.31
CA SER A 315 -17.30 -19.70 38.13
C SER A 315 -17.58 -20.84 39.12
N HIS A 316 -18.13 -20.53 40.30
CA HIS A 316 -18.53 -21.56 41.27
C HIS A 316 -19.88 -22.19 40.93
N ILE A 317 -20.79 -21.45 40.28
CA ILE A 317 -22.10 -21.92 39.83
C ILE A 317 -21.95 -22.78 38.57
N SER A 318 -21.18 -22.32 37.58
CA SER A 318 -21.03 -23.06 36.30
C SER A 318 -20.46 -24.47 36.48
N ARG A 319 -19.63 -24.68 37.50
CA ARG A 319 -19.06 -26.00 37.84
C ARG A 319 -20.13 -27.05 38.16
N GLY A 320 -21.26 -26.64 38.73
CA GLY A 320 -22.37 -27.55 39.05
C GLY A 320 -23.06 -28.14 37.82
N PHE A 321 -22.94 -27.49 36.66
CA PHE A 321 -23.66 -27.85 35.44
C PHE A 321 -22.74 -28.40 34.33
N LEU A 322 -21.43 -28.47 34.56
CA LEU A 322 -20.42 -28.82 33.56
C LEU A 322 -20.59 -30.23 32.97
N PHE A 323 -21.15 -31.17 33.73
CA PHE A 323 -21.31 -32.56 33.34
C PHE A 323 -22.64 -32.87 32.63
N LEU A 324 -23.52 -31.87 32.48
CA LEU A 324 -24.75 -32.02 31.71
C LEU A 324 -24.44 -31.98 30.21
N THR A 325 -25.16 -32.76 29.43
CA THR A 325 -24.78 -33.08 28.04
C THR A 325 -25.56 -32.29 27.00
N THR A 326 -26.68 -31.68 27.40
CA THR A 326 -27.53 -30.88 26.53
C THR A 326 -27.83 -29.49 27.10
N THR A 327 -28.08 -28.54 26.21
CA THR A 327 -28.53 -27.19 26.59
C THR A 327 -29.82 -27.24 27.40
N CYS A 328 -30.77 -28.09 27.01
CA CYS A 328 -32.04 -28.27 27.70
C CYS A 328 -31.87 -28.78 29.13
N GLU A 329 -30.97 -29.76 29.35
CA GLU A 329 -30.64 -30.27 30.68
C GLU A 329 -30.06 -29.16 31.57
N ILE A 330 -29.08 -28.41 31.05
CA ILE A 330 -28.47 -27.28 31.75
C ILE A 330 -29.54 -26.25 32.12
N TRP A 331 -30.35 -25.84 31.15
CA TRP A 331 -31.40 -24.84 31.37
C TRP A 331 -32.42 -25.30 32.41
N THR A 332 -32.91 -26.53 32.30
CA THR A 332 -33.89 -27.10 33.23
C THR A 332 -33.35 -27.18 34.65
N ALA A 333 -32.09 -27.60 34.82
CA ALA A 333 -31.44 -27.68 36.11
C ALA A 333 -31.27 -26.29 36.76
N ILE A 334 -30.91 -25.26 35.97
CA ILE A 334 -30.80 -23.87 36.47
C ILE A 334 -32.16 -23.35 36.89
N VAL A 335 -33.20 -23.55 36.06
CA VAL A 335 -34.58 -23.16 36.39
C VAL A 335 -34.98 -23.81 37.72
N GLN A 336 -34.79 -25.11 37.88
CA GLN A 336 -35.15 -25.80 39.13
C GLN A 336 -34.40 -25.28 40.35
N THR A 337 -33.11 -24.92 40.18
CA THR A 337 -32.24 -24.52 41.29
C THR A 337 -32.47 -23.06 41.71
N TYR A 338 -32.65 -22.15 40.74
CA TYR A 338 -32.60 -20.70 40.99
C TYR A 338 -33.92 -19.96 40.69
N SER A 339 -34.91 -20.59 40.03
CA SER A 339 -36.18 -19.89 39.73
C SER A 339 -37.06 -19.62 40.95
N GLN A 340 -36.82 -20.32 42.06
CA GLN A 340 -37.56 -20.18 43.31
C GLN A 340 -36.80 -19.37 44.38
N VAL A 341 -35.51 -19.10 44.17
CA VAL A 341 -34.70 -18.30 45.10
C VAL A 341 -34.87 -16.83 44.69
N GLY A 342 -35.62 -16.08 45.49
CA GLY A 342 -35.90 -14.65 45.25
C GLY A 342 -37.31 -14.30 44.79
N ASN A 343 -38.32 -15.08 45.16
CA ASN A 343 -39.73 -14.69 45.01
C ASN A 343 -40.45 -14.45 46.35
N ASP A 344 -39.71 -14.04 47.38
CA ASP A 344 -40.25 -13.42 48.59
C ASP A 344 -39.24 -12.35 49.10
N ALA A 345 -39.73 -11.10 49.15
CA ALA A 345 -39.17 -9.87 49.74
C ALA A 345 -38.06 -9.12 48.99
#